data_AF-A0A7C3QQD9-F1
#
_entry.id   AF-A0A7C3QQD9-F1
#
_cell.length_a   1.000
_cell.length_b   1.000
_cell.length_c   1.000
_cell.angle_alpha   90.00
_cell.angle_beta   90.00
_cell.angle_gamma   90.00
#
_symmetry.space_group_name_H-M   'P 1'
#
loop_
_entity.id
_entity.type
_entity.pdbx_description
1 polymer ?
#
loop_
_entity_poly.entity_id
_entity_poly.type
_entity_poly.pdbx_seq_one_letter_code
_entity_poly.pdbx_strand_id
1 'polypeptide(L)'
;MRRKKLLAYCVLRIAQRLGNTQYAILLFTAVSLLFLSVSLTNAQTNEPEATPTVDRLAAPPTVPSPTQADDGAQLYWLHCQPCHGDKGQGFTDAPDDDWRAQYPLEDQFCWNSGCHGPRPYENGFTIPRKVPAVLGDNTLSRFATMEEVYTYISVNMPHQWPGILEDEEYLAITAFFARDQGVWQGQRLTKEELADLRLRPLPTLEPSPTPLSAAPEPDPAAFPWLFAGVSLFLIFLLGGFLWRQRNQ
;
A
#
# COMPACT_ATOMS: atom_id res chain seq x y z
N MET A 1 68.53 10.22 -55.66
CA MET A 1 67.14 10.27 -56.19
C MET A 1 66.43 8.92 -56.37
N ARG A 2 67.09 7.74 -56.31
CA ARG A 2 66.42 6.44 -56.57
C ARG A 2 65.60 5.84 -55.40
N ARG A 3 65.86 6.20 -54.14
CA ARG A 3 65.16 5.61 -52.97
C ARG A 3 63.72 6.09 -52.76
N LYS A 4 63.39 7.34 -53.09
CA LYS A 4 62.02 7.89 -52.94
C LYS A 4 61.02 7.29 -53.94
N LYS A 5 61.49 6.90 -55.14
CA LYS A 5 60.65 6.24 -56.15
C LYS A 5 60.30 4.79 -55.78
N LEU A 6 61.15 4.11 -55.02
CA LEU A 6 60.90 2.73 -54.58
C LEU A 6 59.80 2.66 -53.50
N LEU A 7 59.78 3.61 -52.56
CA LEU A 7 58.77 3.66 -51.50
C LEU A 7 57.37 3.99 -52.06
N ALA A 8 57.29 4.95 -52.98
CA ALA A 8 56.03 5.32 -53.61
C ALA A 8 55.44 4.15 -54.43
N TYR A 9 56.29 3.35 -55.09
CA TYR A 9 55.84 2.18 -55.86
C TYR A 9 55.38 1.02 -54.95
N CYS A 10 56.02 0.83 -53.78
CA CYS A 10 55.60 -0.17 -52.80
C CYS A 10 54.23 0.17 -52.17
N VAL A 11 53.99 1.43 -51.82
CA VAL A 11 52.71 1.86 -51.23
C VAL A 11 51.57 1.76 -52.24
N LEU A 12 51.80 2.13 -53.52
CA LEU A 12 50.78 2.01 -54.56
C LEU A 12 50.40 0.56 -54.88
N ARG A 13 51.36 -0.37 -54.85
CA ARG A 13 51.09 -1.81 -55.07
C ARG A 13 50.35 -2.47 -53.91
N ILE A 14 50.56 -2.01 -52.67
CA ILE A 14 49.83 -2.51 -51.50
C ILE A 14 48.38 -2.00 -51.54
N ALA A 15 48.16 -0.74 -51.91
CA ALA A 15 46.82 -0.18 -52.08
C ALA A 15 46.00 -0.84 -53.21
N GLN A 16 46.65 -1.37 -54.25
CA GLN A 16 45.97 -2.05 -55.37
C GLN A 16 45.71 -3.55 -55.15
N ARG A 17 46.36 -4.19 -54.16
CA ARG A 17 46.14 -5.62 -53.83
C ARG A 17 45.17 -5.85 -52.68
N LEU A 18 44.98 -4.86 -51.81
CA LEU A 18 43.96 -4.90 -50.77
C LEU A 18 42.64 -4.51 -51.44
N GLY A 19 41.82 -5.50 -51.78
CA GLY A 19 40.49 -5.27 -52.33
C GLY A 19 39.67 -4.34 -51.42
N ASN A 20 38.70 -3.64 -52.00
CA ASN A 20 37.87 -2.62 -51.35
C ASN A 20 37.29 -3.04 -49.97
N THR A 21 37.14 -4.35 -49.76
CA THR A 21 36.70 -4.98 -48.52
C THR A 21 37.69 -4.85 -47.35
N GLN A 22 39.00 -4.95 -47.58
CA GLN A 22 39.99 -4.88 -46.49
C GLN A 22 40.20 -3.45 -45.97
N TYR A 23 40.07 -2.44 -46.84
CA TYR A 23 40.05 -1.04 -46.41
C TYR A 23 38.79 -0.69 -45.62
N ALA A 24 37.63 -1.22 -46.02
CA ALA A 24 36.38 -1.03 -45.29
C ALA A 24 36.44 -1.62 -43.87
N ILE A 25 37.04 -2.80 -43.71
CA ILE A 25 37.19 -3.46 -42.39
C ILE A 25 38.13 -2.64 -41.47
N LEU A 26 39.28 -2.17 -41.98
CA LEU A 26 40.20 -1.37 -41.16
C LEU A 26 39.59 -0.03 -40.74
N LEU A 27 38.86 0.65 -41.63
CA LEU A 27 38.14 1.88 -41.29
C LEU A 27 37.04 1.64 -40.25
N PHE A 28 36.25 0.57 -40.40
CA PHE A 28 35.23 0.21 -39.41
C PHE A 28 35.85 -0.09 -38.04
N THR A 29 36.94 -0.86 -37.98
CA THR A 29 37.60 -1.16 -36.70
C THR A 29 38.17 0.08 -36.02
N ALA A 30 38.75 1.01 -36.78
CA ALA A 30 39.28 2.26 -36.23
C ALA A 30 38.16 3.19 -35.71
N VAL A 31 37.04 3.29 -36.44
CA VAL A 31 35.87 4.07 -36.00
C VAL A 31 35.21 3.43 -34.79
N SER A 32 35.04 2.10 -34.76
CA SER A 32 34.48 1.40 -33.60
C SER A 32 35.36 1.54 -32.35
N LEU A 33 36.69 1.48 -32.49
CA LEU A 33 37.61 1.72 -31.38
C LEU A 33 37.54 3.18 -30.88
N LEU A 34 37.38 4.15 -31.79
CA LEU A 34 37.21 5.56 -31.43
C LEU A 34 35.89 5.81 -30.68
N PHE A 35 34.78 5.21 -31.12
CA PHE A 35 33.49 5.29 -30.42
C PHE A 35 33.54 4.60 -29.04
N LEU A 36 34.26 3.48 -28.92
CA LEU A 36 34.43 2.80 -27.63
C LEU A 36 35.19 3.68 -26.62
N SER A 37 36.21 4.43 -27.06
CA SER A 37 36.94 5.35 -26.19
C SER A 37 36.13 6.55 -25.71
N VAL A 38 35.16 7.03 -26.50
CA VAL A 38 34.27 8.16 -26.10
C VAL A 38 33.24 7.72 -25.05
N SER A 39 32.79 6.47 -25.06
CA SER A 39 31.84 5.97 -24.06
C SER A 39 32.44 5.75 -22.67
N LEU A 40 33.75 5.50 -22.57
CA LEU A 40 34.42 5.27 -21.28
C LEU A 40 34.70 6.56 -20.49
N THR A 41 34.70 7.74 -21.12
CA THR A 41 34.99 9.01 -20.42
C THR A 41 33.76 9.66 -19.78
N ASN A 42 32.54 9.20 -20.13
CA ASN A 42 31.29 9.77 -19.59
C ASN A 42 30.63 8.93 -18.49
N ALA A 43 31.29 7.86 -18.02
CA ALA A 43 30.90 7.17 -16.80
C ALA A 43 31.42 7.96 -15.58
N GLN A 44 31.00 9.22 -15.44
CA GLN A 44 31.02 9.87 -14.13
C GLN A 44 30.00 9.11 -13.29
N THR A 45 30.51 8.31 -12.36
CA THR A 45 29.76 7.83 -11.21
C THR A 45 29.21 9.05 -10.48
N ASN A 46 27.99 9.45 -10.82
CA ASN A 46 27.18 10.27 -9.95
C ASN A 46 26.94 9.40 -8.71
N GLU A 47 27.75 9.61 -7.68
CA GLU A 47 27.48 9.09 -6.35
C GLU A 47 26.07 9.58 -6.01
N PRO A 48 25.11 8.67 -5.73
CA PRO A 48 23.76 9.09 -5.40
C PRO A 48 23.86 10.01 -4.19
N GLU A 49 23.51 11.28 -4.39
CA GLU A 49 23.43 12.27 -3.33
C GLU A 49 22.59 11.65 -2.21
N ALA A 50 23.18 11.52 -1.02
CA ALA A 50 22.51 10.87 0.09
C ALA A 50 21.24 11.66 0.41
N THR A 51 20.08 11.11 0.06
CA THR A 51 18.80 11.68 0.43
C THR A 51 18.80 11.85 1.95
N PRO A 52 18.58 13.06 2.49
CA PRO A 52 18.53 13.26 3.93
C PRO A 52 17.53 12.28 4.53
N THR A 53 17.97 11.50 5.51
CA THR A 53 17.10 10.61 6.26
C THR A 53 16.11 11.50 7.03
N VAL A 54 14.82 11.39 6.71
CA VAL A 54 13.76 12.14 7.37
C VAL A 54 13.71 11.72 8.84
N ASP A 55 13.82 12.68 9.76
CA ASP A 55 13.59 12.45 11.18
C ASP A 55 12.10 12.19 11.40
N ARG A 56 11.74 10.93 11.63
CA ARG A 56 10.35 10.52 11.82
C ARG A 56 9.80 10.90 13.22
N LEU A 57 10.66 11.24 14.18
CA LEU A 57 10.26 11.72 15.52
C LEU A 57 10.06 13.24 15.58
N ALA A 58 10.48 13.97 14.55
CA ALA A 58 10.29 15.41 14.47
C ALA A 58 8.80 15.77 14.51
N ALA A 59 8.47 16.86 15.21
CA ALA A 59 7.13 17.43 15.18
C ALA A 59 6.73 17.78 13.74
N PRO A 60 5.44 17.64 13.37
CA PRO A 60 4.97 18.12 12.09
C PRO A 60 5.34 19.60 11.88
N PRO A 61 5.56 20.06 10.64
CA PRO A 61 5.90 21.45 10.39
C PRO A 61 4.74 22.37 10.80
N THR A 62 5.06 23.52 11.39
CA THR A 62 4.08 24.58 11.65
C THR A 62 3.90 25.44 10.40
N VAL A 63 2.66 25.91 10.17
CA VAL A 63 2.32 26.82 9.06
C VAL A 63 1.83 28.16 9.62
N PRO A 64 2.02 29.30 8.91
CA PRO A 64 1.66 30.64 9.43
C PRO A 64 0.18 30.86 9.78
N SER A 65 -0.71 29.99 9.32
CA SER A 65 -2.15 30.04 9.62
C SER A 65 -2.66 28.60 9.65
N PRO A 66 -2.43 27.87 10.76
CA PRO A 66 -2.79 26.47 10.84
C PRO A 66 -4.31 26.31 10.75
N THR A 67 -4.72 25.31 9.98
CA THR A 67 -6.09 24.83 10.04
C THR A 67 -6.28 23.97 11.29
N GLN A 68 -7.53 23.71 11.66
CA GLN A 68 -7.82 22.85 12.81
C GLN A 68 -7.21 21.44 12.67
N ALA A 69 -7.11 20.90 11.45
CA ALA A 69 -6.43 19.62 11.22
C ALA A 69 -4.90 19.70 11.32
N ASP A 70 -4.29 20.89 11.11
CA ASP A 70 -2.86 21.10 11.34
C ASP A 70 -2.56 21.11 12.84
N ASP A 71 -3.40 21.78 13.64
CA ASP A 71 -3.36 21.71 15.10
C ASP A 71 -3.55 20.25 15.57
N GLY A 72 -4.50 19.54 14.95
CA GLY A 72 -4.75 18.12 15.21
C GLY A 72 -3.56 17.22 14.92
N ALA A 73 -2.76 17.53 13.89
CA ALA A 73 -1.54 16.79 13.59
C ALA A 73 -0.46 16.99 14.67
N GLN A 74 -0.35 18.20 15.23
CA GLN A 74 0.57 18.47 16.37
C GLN A 74 0.14 17.70 17.61
N LEU A 75 -1.16 17.72 17.93
CA LEU A 75 -1.72 16.98 19.05
C LEU A 75 -1.57 15.46 18.86
N TYR A 76 -1.77 14.97 17.64
CA TYR A 76 -1.52 13.58 17.29
C TYR A 76 -0.06 13.18 17.52
N TRP A 77 0.89 13.98 17.04
CA TRP A 77 2.32 13.75 17.27
C TRP A 77 2.65 13.67 18.77
N LEU A 78 2.08 14.57 19.57
CA LEU A 78 2.37 14.62 21.00
C LEU A 78 1.70 13.49 21.80
N HIS A 79 0.45 13.16 21.51
CA HIS A 79 -0.38 12.31 22.37
C HIS A 79 -0.67 10.92 21.81
N CYS A 80 -0.60 10.73 20.48
CA CYS A 80 -1.07 9.53 19.82
C CYS A 80 0.08 8.76 19.14
N GLN A 81 0.98 9.44 18.45
CA GLN A 81 2.09 8.86 17.69
C GLN A 81 2.99 7.90 18.48
N PRO A 82 3.31 8.13 19.78
CA PRO A 82 4.13 7.17 20.53
C PRO A 82 3.54 5.75 20.54
N CYS A 83 2.22 5.63 20.43
CA CYS A 83 1.51 4.34 20.37
C CYS A 83 1.05 4.01 18.95
N HIS A 84 0.51 4.97 18.21
CA HIS A 84 -0.15 4.74 16.93
C HIS A 84 0.78 4.89 15.71
N GLY A 85 2.02 5.33 15.90
CA GLY A 85 3.00 5.52 14.83
C GLY A 85 2.91 6.87 14.12
N ASP A 86 3.99 7.28 13.48
CA ASP A 86 4.09 8.54 12.72
C ASP A 86 3.15 8.61 11.52
N LYS A 87 2.76 7.45 10.98
CA LYS A 87 1.78 7.31 9.88
C LYS A 87 0.45 6.76 10.37
N GLY A 88 0.22 6.66 11.68
CA GLY A 88 -0.98 6.03 12.22
C GLY A 88 -1.13 4.56 11.88
N GLN A 89 -0.04 3.86 11.55
CA GLN A 89 0.00 2.46 11.17
C GLN A 89 -0.20 1.48 12.35
N GLY A 90 -0.15 1.99 13.58
CA GLY A 90 -0.12 1.18 14.79
C GLY A 90 1.15 0.36 14.90
N PHE A 91 1.14 -0.66 15.76
CA PHE A 91 2.20 -1.67 15.78
C PHE A 91 1.69 -3.00 16.32
N THR A 92 2.43 -4.06 15.97
CA THR A 92 2.26 -5.40 16.52
C THR A 92 3.60 -5.92 17.04
N ASP A 93 3.61 -7.13 17.62
CA ASP A 93 4.84 -7.84 17.98
C ASP A 93 5.66 -8.29 16.73
N ALA A 94 5.14 -8.12 15.51
CA ALA A 94 5.82 -8.45 14.26
C ALA A 94 6.79 -7.33 13.80
N PRO A 95 7.88 -7.67 13.07
CA PRO A 95 8.97 -6.76 12.72
C PRO A 95 8.71 -5.87 11.47
N ASP A 96 7.50 -5.80 10.93
CA ASP A 96 7.16 -5.03 9.73
C ASP A 96 6.94 -3.53 10.02
N ASP A 97 7.65 -2.64 9.28
CA ASP A 97 7.72 -1.17 9.48
C ASP A 97 7.59 -0.76 10.95
N ASP A 98 8.47 -1.33 11.79
CA ASP A 98 8.42 -1.13 13.23
C ASP A 98 8.77 0.34 13.53
N TRP A 99 7.75 1.19 13.60
CA TRP A 99 7.81 2.57 14.07
C TRP A 99 8.68 2.69 15.33
N ARG A 100 8.64 1.67 16.20
CA ARG A 100 9.40 1.65 17.44
C ARG A 100 10.92 1.63 17.20
N ALA A 101 11.40 1.19 16.03
CA ALA A 101 12.82 1.20 15.66
C ALA A 101 13.44 2.61 15.59
N GLN A 102 12.62 3.67 15.61
CA GLN A 102 13.10 5.05 15.71
C GLN A 102 13.54 5.42 17.14
N TYR A 103 13.08 4.69 18.15
CA TYR A 103 13.46 4.92 19.54
C TYR A 103 14.80 4.25 19.87
N PRO A 104 15.51 4.70 20.92
CA PRO A 104 16.62 3.96 21.52
C PRO A 104 16.22 2.51 21.83
N LEU A 105 17.16 1.57 21.76
CA LEU A 105 16.90 0.13 21.84
C LEU A 105 16.13 -0.26 23.11
N GLU A 106 16.40 0.43 24.22
CA GLU A 106 15.76 0.30 25.53
C GLU A 106 14.27 0.70 25.55
N ASP A 107 13.85 1.54 24.62
CA ASP A 107 12.51 2.11 24.53
C ASP A 107 11.67 1.46 23.41
N GLN A 108 12.28 0.67 22.52
CA GLN A 108 11.56 -0.02 21.44
C GLN A 108 10.58 -1.07 21.94
N PHE A 109 10.74 -1.53 23.18
CA PHE A 109 9.88 -2.52 23.82
C PHE A 109 9.13 -1.86 24.98
N CYS A 110 8.23 -0.93 24.67
CA CYS A 110 7.51 -0.11 25.66
C CYS A 110 6.89 -0.93 26.83
N TRP A 111 6.47 -2.18 26.56
CA TRP A 111 5.92 -3.12 27.54
C TRP A 111 6.97 -3.93 28.34
N ASN A 112 8.26 -3.73 28.13
CA ASN A 112 9.34 -4.36 28.89
C ASN A 112 10.04 -3.37 29.84
N SER A 113 10.01 -2.07 29.55
CA SER A 113 10.83 -1.03 30.20
C SER A 113 10.36 -0.60 31.60
N GLY A 114 9.56 -1.42 32.29
CA GLY A 114 9.04 -1.10 33.63
C GLY A 114 7.97 0.02 33.67
N CYS A 115 7.87 0.86 32.65
CA CYS A 115 6.80 1.87 32.53
C CYS A 115 5.46 1.26 32.10
N HIS A 116 5.46 0.37 31.09
CA HIS A 116 4.23 -0.29 30.59
C HIS A 116 4.23 -1.81 30.65
N GLY A 117 5.14 -2.40 31.42
CA GLY A 117 5.26 -3.85 31.55
C GLY A 117 4.36 -4.49 32.61
N PRO A 118 4.61 -5.77 32.94
CA PRO A 118 3.81 -6.51 33.93
C PRO A 118 3.83 -5.94 35.34
N ARG A 119 4.78 -5.04 35.64
CA ARG A 119 4.94 -4.35 36.92
C ARG A 119 5.23 -2.87 36.64
N PRO A 120 4.21 -2.07 36.29
CA PRO A 120 4.38 -0.65 36.08
C PRO A 120 4.81 0.06 37.37
N TYR A 121 5.45 1.23 37.25
CA TYR A 121 5.58 2.19 38.38
C TYR A 121 4.19 2.60 38.92
N GLU A 122 4.15 3.29 40.06
CA GLU A 122 2.89 3.72 40.70
C GLU A 122 1.94 4.48 39.75
N ASN A 123 2.49 5.27 38.83
CA ASN A 123 1.74 6.03 37.82
C ASN A 123 1.83 5.42 36.40
N GLY A 124 2.40 4.22 36.28
CA GLY A 124 2.50 3.51 35.01
C GLY A 124 1.21 2.75 34.69
N PHE A 125 1.09 2.31 33.44
CA PHE A 125 -0.08 1.58 32.97
C PHE A 125 0.35 0.54 31.94
N THR A 126 -0.35 -0.58 31.87
CA THR A 126 -0.05 -1.62 30.88
C THR A 126 -0.63 -1.25 29.51
N ILE A 127 0.21 -1.27 28.48
CA ILE A 127 -0.23 -1.10 27.09
C ILE A 127 -0.62 -2.44 26.45
N PRO A 128 -1.59 -2.46 25.53
CA PRO A 128 -1.81 -3.61 24.66
C PRO A 128 -0.56 -3.88 23.80
N ARG A 129 -0.27 -5.16 23.53
CA ARG A 129 0.79 -5.57 22.57
C ARG A 129 0.41 -5.35 21.10
N LYS A 130 -0.83 -4.97 20.86
CA LYS A 130 -1.34 -4.64 19.54
C LYS A 130 -2.01 -3.28 19.62
N VAL A 131 -1.39 -2.29 19.02
CA VAL A 131 -1.98 -0.96 18.87
C VAL A 131 -2.51 -0.84 17.44
N PRO A 132 -3.80 -0.55 17.25
CA PRO A 132 -4.40 -0.53 15.92
C PRO A 132 -3.92 0.67 15.10
N ALA A 133 -3.98 0.52 13.78
CA ALA A 133 -3.87 1.64 12.86
C ALA A 133 -5.08 2.58 13.02
N VAL A 134 -4.82 3.89 12.92
CA VAL A 134 -5.81 4.97 13.08
C VAL A 134 -5.78 5.98 11.93
N LEU A 135 -4.81 5.86 11.01
CA LEU A 135 -4.74 6.63 9.77
C LEU A 135 -4.56 5.70 8.57
N GLY A 136 -5.02 6.15 7.40
CA GLY A 136 -4.99 5.42 6.14
C GLY A 136 -6.27 4.67 5.82
N ASP A 137 -6.28 4.01 4.65
CA ASP A 137 -7.46 3.36 4.10
C ASP A 137 -8.00 2.24 5.01
N ASN A 138 -9.34 2.14 5.10
CA ASN A 138 -10.05 1.16 5.93
C ASN A 138 -9.75 1.20 7.43
N THR A 139 -8.95 2.17 7.89
CA THR A 139 -8.89 2.50 9.31
C THR A 139 -10.19 3.18 9.74
N LEU A 140 -10.48 3.20 11.04
CA LEU A 140 -11.72 3.74 11.60
C LEU A 140 -13.02 3.11 11.06
N SER A 141 -12.94 2.04 10.25
CA SER A 141 -14.07 1.38 9.58
C SER A 141 -15.15 0.85 10.52
N ARG A 142 -14.86 0.72 11.81
CA ARG A 142 -15.84 0.36 12.85
C ARG A 142 -16.82 1.49 13.19
N PHE A 143 -16.51 2.73 12.82
CA PHE A 143 -17.32 3.91 13.07
C PHE A 143 -18.13 4.30 11.84
N ALA A 144 -19.34 4.81 12.04
CA ALA A 144 -20.19 5.33 10.97
C ALA A 144 -19.89 6.80 10.65
N THR A 145 -19.56 7.59 11.67
CA THR A 145 -19.39 9.05 11.57
C THR A 145 -18.17 9.52 12.36
N MET A 146 -17.71 10.74 12.09
CA MET A 146 -16.67 11.38 12.90
C MET A 146 -17.14 11.72 14.32
N GLU A 147 -18.45 11.81 14.57
CA GLU A 147 -19.00 11.98 15.93
C GLU A 147 -18.67 10.76 16.81
N GLU A 148 -18.81 9.55 16.27
CA GLU A 148 -18.47 8.33 16.99
C GLU A 148 -16.96 8.24 17.25
N VAL A 149 -16.13 8.70 16.30
CA VAL A 149 -14.68 8.79 16.47
C VAL A 149 -14.33 9.77 17.60
N TYR A 150 -14.87 11.00 17.55
CA TYR A 150 -14.70 12.02 18.58
C TYR A 150 -15.08 11.49 19.97
N THR A 151 -16.28 10.92 20.07
CA THR A 151 -16.80 10.38 21.33
C THR A 151 -15.92 9.25 21.86
N TYR A 152 -15.41 8.40 20.96
CA TYR A 152 -14.51 7.33 21.38
C TYR A 152 -13.19 7.86 21.90
N ILE A 153 -12.54 8.77 21.16
CA ILE A 153 -11.22 9.30 21.57
C ILE A 153 -11.33 10.16 22.83
N SER A 154 -12.38 10.95 23.02
CA SER A 154 -12.51 11.80 24.22
C SER A 154 -12.68 11.02 25.51
N VAL A 155 -13.19 9.78 25.43
CA VAL A 155 -13.46 8.94 26.59
C VAL A 155 -12.40 7.86 26.80
N ASN A 156 -11.68 7.46 25.74
CA ASN A 156 -10.74 6.33 25.80
C ASN A 156 -9.28 6.73 25.53
N MET A 157 -9.03 7.95 25.06
CA MET A 157 -7.70 8.44 24.71
C MET A 157 -7.37 9.75 25.42
N PRO A 158 -6.07 10.07 25.58
CA PRO A 158 -4.94 9.16 25.45
C PRO A 158 -5.01 8.01 26.48
N HIS A 159 -4.52 6.82 26.14
CA HIS A 159 -4.75 5.61 26.96
C HIS A 159 -4.29 5.74 28.42
N GLN A 160 -3.26 6.55 28.70
CA GLN A 160 -2.78 6.81 30.06
C GLN A 160 -3.77 7.63 30.90
N TRP A 161 -4.38 8.64 30.29
CA TRP A 161 -5.28 9.59 30.94
C TRP A 161 -6.45 9.93 30.00
N PRO A 162 -7.43 9.04 29.88
CA PRO A 162 -8.57 9.31 29.01
C PRO A 162 -9.31 10.57 29.43
N GLY A 163 -9.65 11.43 28.47
CA GLY A 163 -10.38 12.68 28.75
C GLY A 163 -9.53 13.82 29.30
N ILE A 164 -8.20 13.72 29.26
CA ILE A 164 -7.30 14.78 29.78
C ILE A 164 -7.22 16.02 28.88
N LEU A 165 -7.51 15.88 27.59
CA LEU A 165 -7.48 16.98 26.63
C LEU A 165 -8.80 17.76 26.66
N GLU A 166 -8.75 19.02 26.24
CA GLU A 166 -9.93 19.87 26.10
C GLU A 166 -10.77 19.46 24.87
N ASP A 167 -12.04 19.86 24.87
CA ASP A 167 -12.96 19.55 23.76
C ASP A 167 -12.44 20.06 22.40
N GLU A 168 -11.84 21.25 22.37
CA GLU A 168 -11.25 21.83 21.16
C GLU A 168 -10.05 21.03 20.64
N GLU A 169 -9.28 20.41 21.54
CA GLU A 169 -8.14 19.57 21.19
C GLU A 169 -8.61 18.23 20.59
N TYR A 170 -9.66 17.63 21.17
CA TYR A 170 -10.28 16.44 20.57
C TYR A 170 -10.93 16.76 19.22
N LEU A 171 -11.56 17.93 19.06
CA LEU A 171 -12.08 18.37 17.76
C LEU A 171 -10.95 18.55 16.74
N ALA A 172 -9.80 19.08 17.16
CA ALA A 172 -8.63 19.21 16.29
C ALA A 172 -8.09 17.85 15.84
N ILE A 173 -7.91 16.89 16.75
CA ILE A 173 -7.53 15.52 16.42
C ILE A 173 -8.57 14.86 15.49
N THR A 174 -9.86 15.08 15.75
CA THR A 174 -10.95 14.58 14.91
C THR A 174 -10.90 15.18 13.50
N ALA A 175 -10.62 16.48 13.36
CA ALA A 175 -10.43 17.12 12.06
C ALA A 175 -9.22 16.55 11.31
N PHE A 176 -8.14 16.23 12.02
CA PHE A 176 -6.98 15.57 11.44
C PHE A 176 -7.33 14.17 10.89
N PHE A 177 -8.07 13.36 11.64
CA PHE A 177 -8.56 12.06 11.16
C PHE A 177 -9.56 12.21 10.00
N ALA A 178 -10.46 13.18 10.07
CA ALA A 178 -11.41 13.45 8.99
C ALA A 178 -10.71 13.89 7.69
N ARG A 179 -9.60 14.63 7.79
CA ARG A 179 -8.73 14.99 6.65
C ARG A 179 -8.09 13.77 6.04
N ASP A 180 -7.52 12.88 6.86
CA ASP A 180 -6.90 11.63 6.42
C ASP A 180 -7.91 10.72 5.69
N GLN A 181 -9.12 10.62 6.23
CA GLN A 181 -10.22 9.86 5.62
C GLN A 181 -10.85 10.56 4.39
N GLY A 182 -10.40 11.76 4.03
CA GLY A 182 -10.88 12.50 2.85
C GLY A 182 -12.31 13.03 2.97
N VAL A 183 -12.88 13.06 4.18
CA VAL A 183 -14.28 13.51 4.43
C VAL A 183 -14.37 14.97 4.90
N TRP A 184 -13.23 15.59 5.20
CA TRP A 184 -13.15 16.98 5.67
C TRP A 184 -12.90 17.98 4.54
N GLN A 185 -13.58 19.13 4.56
CA GLN A 185 -13.50 20.16 3.50
C GLN A 185 -12.74 21.42 3.91
N GLY A 186 -12.03 21.39 5.05
CA GLY A 186 -11.18 22.48 5.52
C GLY A 186 -11.84 23.49 6.47
N GLN A 187 -13.15 23.38 6.71
CA GLN A 187 -13.87 24.20 7.68
C GLN A 187 -13.55 23.78 9.12
N ARG A 188 -13.63 24.72 10.07
CA ARG A 188 -13.50 24.39 11.50
C ARG A 188 -14.71 23.57 11.93
N LEU A 189 -14.48 22.35 12.40
CA LEU A 189 -15.48 21.43 12.91
C LEU A 189 -15.98 21.86 14.28
N THR A 190 -17.29 21.79 14.48
CA THR A 190 -17.95 21.79 15.78
C THR A 190 -18.55 20.41 16.09
N LYS A 191 -18.96 20.17 17.35
CA LYS A 191 -19.55 18.89 17.76
C LYS A 191 -20.83 18.56 16.99
N GLU A 192 -21.63 19.59 16.69
CA GLU A 192 -22.93 19.46 16.01
C GLU A 192 -22.78 19.01 14.55
N GLU A 193 -21.64 19.31 13.93
CA GLU A 193 -21.39 18.97 12.52
C GLU A 193 -20.85 17.54 12.36
N LEU A 194 -20.26 16.94 13.40
CA LEU A 194 -19.56 15.66 13.31
C LEU A 194 -20.44 14.49 12.87
N ALA A 195 -21.74 14.55 13.17
CA ALA A 195 -22.71 13.53 12.77
C ALA A 195 -22.91 13.48 11.25
N ASP A 196 -22.66 14.59 10.55
CA ASP A 196 -22.81 14.71 9.10
C ASP A 196 -21.55 14.25 8.34
N LEU A 197 -20.38 14.24 9.00
CA LEU A 197 -19.13 13.69 8.45
C LEU A 197 -19.14 12.16 8.51
N ARG A 198 -19.69 11.52 7.49
CA ARG A 198 -19.80 10.06 7.38
C ARG A 198 -18.51 9.41 6.87
N LEU A 199 -18.06 8.39 7.59
CA LEU A 199 -16.94 7.51 7.18
C LEU A 199 -17.43 6.33 6.33
N ARG A 200 -18.68 5.92 6.51
CA ARG A 200 -19.31 4.86 5.72
C ARG A 200 -20.51 5.43 4.97
N PRO A 201 -20.73 5.04 3.70
CA PRO A 201 -22.02 5.24 3.07
C PRO A 201 -23.13 4.70 3.98
N LEU A 202 -24.25 5.41 4.05
CA LEU A 202 -25.44 4.83 4.68
C LEU A 202 -25.64 3.43 4.11
N PRO A 203 -26.00 2.42 4.94
CA PRO A 203 -26.48 1.17 4.39
C PRO A 203 -27.55 1.57 3.38
N THR A 204 -27.32 1.25 2.12
CA THR A 204 -28.37 1.39 1.11
C THR A 204 -29.51 0.61 1.72
N LEU A 205 -30.62 1.28 2.02
CA LEU A 205 -31.84 0.60 2.36
C LEU A 205 -32.13 -0.23 1.11
N GLU A 206 -31.67 -1.49 1.09
CA GLU A 206 -32.14 -2.42 0.11
C GLU A 206 -33.65 -2.35 0.23
N PRO A 207 -34.37 -2.02 -0.86
CA PRO A 207 -35.81 -1.96 -0.81
C PRO A 207 -36.25 -3.28 -0.20
N SER A 208 -36.91 -3.20 0.95
CA SER A 208 -37.44 -4.38 1.65
C SER A 208 -38.06 -5.25 0.57
N PRO A 209 -37.60 -6.51 0.39
CA PRO A 209 -37.99 -7.31 -0.75
C PRO A 209 -39.50 -7.24 -0.84
N THR A 210 -40.01 -6.66 -1.93
CA THR A 210 -41.44 -6.66 -2.19
C THR A 210 -41.86 -8.11 -2.00
N PRO A 211 -42.78 -8.43 -1.08
CA PRO A 211 -43.10 -9.81 -0.77
C PRO A 211 -43.37 -10.49 -2.10
N LEU A 212 -42.47 -11.42 -2.45
CA LEU A 212 -42.53 -12.11 -3.72
C LEU A 212 -43.88 -12.82 -3.67
N SER A 213 -44.83 -12.35 -4.48
CA SER A 213 -46.11 -13.03 -4.64
C SER A 213 -45.78 -14.50 -4.84
N ALA A 214 -46.21 -15.34 -3.90
CA ALA A 214 -45.78 -16.72 -3.77
C ALA A 214 -45.73 -17.37 -5.16
N ALA A 215 -44.54 -17.82 -5.55
CA ALA A 215 -44.39 -18.57 -6.78
C ALA A 215 -45.38 -19.75 -6.73
N PRO A 216 -46.17 -20.00 -7.79
CA PRO A 216 -47.09 -21.13 -7.82
C PRO A 216 -46.29 -22.41 -7.54
N GLU A 217 -46.79 -23.22 -6.61
CA GLU A 217 -46.17 -24.51 -6.28
C GLU A 217 -45.97 -25.33 -7.58
N PRO A 218 -44.80 -25.95 -7.76
CA PRO A 218 -44.53 -26.78 -8.92
C PRO A 218 -45.54 -27.94 -8.96
N ASP A 219 -46.23 -28.08 -10.09
CA ASP A 219 -47.17 -29.15 -10.35
C ASP A 219 -46.48 -30.52 -10.22
N PRO A 220 -46.88 -31.39 -9.27
CA PRO A 220 -46.27 -32.70 -9.07
C PRO A 220 -46.42 -33.65 -10.29
N ALA A 221 -47.22 -33.29 -11.30
CA ALA A 221 -47.41 -34.08 -12.50
C ALA A 221 -46.24 -34.02 -13.51
N ALA A 222 -45.26 -33.11 -13.36
CA ALA A 222 -44.15 -32.96 -14.32
C ALA A 222 -42.95 -33.91 -14.08
N PHE A 223 -42.94 -34.68 -12.99
CA PHE A 223 -41.77 -35.45 -12.56
C PHE A 223 -41.53 -36.85 -13.22
N PRO A 224 -42.47 -37.54 -13.90
CA PRO A 224 -42.20 -38.92 -14.35
C PRO A 224 -41.46 -39.04 -15.70
N TRP A 225 -41.36 -37.98 -16.51
CA TRP A 225 -40.78 -38.09 -17.87
C TRP A 225 -39.25 -38.05 -17.92
N LEU A 226 -38.58 -37.44 -16.93
CA LEU A 226 -37.12 -37.35 -16.91
C LEU A 226 -36.45 -38.72 -16.65
N PHE A 227 -37.08 -39.60 -15.87
CA PHE A 227 -36.55 -40.96 -15.62
C PHE A 227 -36.75 -41.92 -16.80
N ALA A 228 -37.80 -41.73 -17.60
CA ALA A 228 -38.04 -42.53 -18.80
C ALA A 228 -36.97 -42.29 -19.89
N GLY A 229 -36.54 -41.03 -20.07
CA GLY A 229 -35.51 -40.67 -21.06
C GLY A 229 -34.13 -41.25 -20.74
N VAL A 230 -33.70 -41.18 -19.47
CA VAL A 230 -32.39 -41.68 -19.03
C VAL A 230 -32.30 -43.20 -19.15
N SER A 231 -33.40 -43.91 -18.84
CA SER A 231 -33.45 -45.37 -18.91
C SER A 231 -33.32 -45.89 -20.35
N LEU A 232 -33.99 -45.27 -21.31
CA LEU A 232 -33.87 -45.61 -22.73
C LEU A 232 -32.46 -45.37 -23.27
N PHE A 233 -31.82 -44.26 -22.89
CA PHE A 233 -30.47 -43.94 -23.33
C PHE A 233 -29.43 -44.98 -22.82
N LEU A 234 -29.55 -45.40 -21.56
CA LEU A 234 -28.68 -46.44 -21.00
C LEU A 234 -28.87 -47.81 -21.66
N ILE A 235 -30.10 -48.17 -22.03
CA ILE A 235 -30.39 -49.42 -22.78
C ILE A 235 -29.74 -49.37 -24.16
N PHE A 236 -29.77 -48.24 -24.87
CA PHE A 236 -29.11 -48.10 -26.17
C PHE A 236 -27.59 -48.18 -26.07
N LEU A 237 -26.98 -47.59 -25.03
CA LEU A 237 -25.53 -47.68 -24.80
C LEU A 237 -25.09 -49.12 -24.47
N LEU A 238 -25.82 -49.82 -23.59
CA LEU A 238 -25.53 -51.21 -23.28
C LEU A 238 -25.75 -52.14 -24.49
N GLY A 239 -26.85 -51.96 -25.21
CA GLY A 239 -27.17 -52.75 -26.40
C GLY A 239 -26.13 -52.56 -27.51
N GLY A 240 -25.71 -51.32 -27.77
CA GLY A 240 -24.66 -51.00 -28.73
C GLY A 240 -23.30 -51.58 -28.35
N PHE A 241 -22.95 -51.55 -27.06
CA PHE A 241 -21.71 -52.14 -26.55
C PHE A 241 -21.70 -53.67 -26.72
N LEU A 242 -22.78 -54.35 -26.36
CA LEU A 242 -22.91 -55.81 -26.49
C LEU A 242 -22.94 -56.27 -27.95
N TRP A 243 -23.58 -55.51 -28.86
CA TRP A 243 -23.56 -55.79 -30.29
C TRP A 243 -22.15 -55.69 -30.88
N ARG A 244 -21.37 -54.68 -30.45
CA ARG A 244 -19.99 -54.49 -30.89
C ARG A 244 -19.06 -55.62 -30.40
N GLN A 245 -19.25 -56.12 -29.18
CA GLN A 245 -18.48 -57.27 -28.67
C GLN A 245 -18.78 -58.59 -29.40
N ARG A 246 -19.97 -58.73 -29.99
CA ARG A 246 -20.37 -59.96 -30.68
C ARG A 246 -19.93 -60.03 -32.14
N ASN A 247 -19.56 -58.89 -32.72
CA ASN A 247 -19.15 -58.75 -34.13
C ASN A 247 -17.63 -58.49 -34.31
N GLN A 248 -16.82 -58.72 -33.28
CA GLN A 248 -15.37 -58.83 -33.34
C GLN A 248 -14.96 -60.28 -33.08
#